data_AF-A0A1W2BQC6-F1
#
_entry.id   AF-A0A1W2BQC6-F1
#
_cell.length_a   1.000
_cell.length_b   1.000
_cell.length_c   1.000
_cell.angle_alpha   90.00
_cell.angle_beta   90.00
_cell.angle_gamma   90.00
#
_symmetry.space_group_name_H-M   'P 1'
#
loop_
_entity.id
_entity.type
_entity.pdbx_description
1 polymer ?
#
loop_
_entity_poly.entity_id
_entity_poly.type
_entity_poly.pdbx_seq_one_letter_code
_entity_poly.pdbx_strand_id
1 'polypeptide(L)'
;MSIPEILTENILTTLSGAGVLVTGLSAFLGRVWSKRILMREKGVIEGELQEMRSNHEKSLKLIEANVRLQILKKDQFHQISKSTFESIFNRKIELYSDLLKISVQFRRFAIESIYSEIDDPTDEFWNFQRKTRELIENNRLYVSEDLFEKYVIWYEKAVAYFKAADIAGYEAHGQSYTEEENLMNVWDAQHPEYAKLVKNTNDEFVAILDQIEKDIDRLRKSIEIPLNKALPL
;
A
#
# COMPACT_ATOMS: atom_id res chain seq x y z
N MET A 1 -7.22 31.91 -104.92
CA MET A 1 -6.91 31.23 -103.65
C MET A 1 -5.51 30.66 -103.78
N SER A 2 -4.58 31.12 -102.95
CA SER A 2 -3.19 30.69 -103.04
C SER A 2 -2.98 29.40 -102.24
N ILE A 3 -2.23 28.44 -102.79
CA ILE A 3 -1.86 27.16 -102.17
C ILE A 3 -1.32 27.29 -100.72
N PRO A 4 -0.56 28.34 -100.33
CA PRO A 4 -0.11 28.49 -98.93
C PRO A 4 -1.24 28.76 -97.92
N GLU A 5 -2.33 29.44 -98.30
CA GLU A 5 -3.46 29.71 -97.39
C GLU A 5 -4.19 28.41 -96.99
N ILE A 6 -4.42 27.52 -97.95
CA ILE A 6 -5.08 26.22 -97.73
C ILE A 6 -4.22 25.30 -96.84
N LEU A 7 -2.89 25.37 -96.95
CA LEU A 7 -1.97 24.62 -96.11
C LEU A 7 -1.95 25.14 -94.66
N THR A 8 -1.94 26.46 -94.46
CA THR A 8 -1.99 27.04 -93.11
C THR A 8 -3.33 26.80 -92.40
N GLU A 9 -4.45 26.85 -93.14
CA GLU A 9 -5.78 26.67 -92.60
C GLU A 9 -6.06 25.20 -92.22
N ASN A 10 -5.57 24.24 -93.02
CA ASN A 10 -5.64 22.81 -92.71
C ASN A 10 -4.74 22.40 -91.55
N ILE A 11 -3.54 22.97 -91.43
CA ILE A 11 -2.67 22.75 -90.27
C ILE A 11 -3.32 23.34 -89.01
N LEU A 12 -3.88 24.55 -89.08
CA LEU A 12 -4.53 25.18 -87.93
C LEU A 12 -5.80 24.43 -87.47
N THR A 13 -6.60 23.90 -88.38
CA THR A 13 -7.81 23.11 -88.06
C THR A 13 -7.47 21.71 -87.52
N THR A 14 -6.44 21.05 -88.06
CA THR A 14 -5.99 19.75 -87.52
C THR A 14 -5.25 19.88 -86.19
N LEU A 15 -4.46 20.95 -85.99
CA LEU A 15 -3.79 21.24 -84.71
C LEU A 15 -4.79 21.65 -83.62
N SER A 16 -5.82 22.43 -83.97
CA SER A 16 -6.90 22.81 -83.03
C SER A 16 -7.82 21.64 -82.69
N GLY A 17 -8.17 20.79 -83.66
CA GLY A 17 -8.95 19.56 -83.43
C GLY A 17 -8.21 18.54 -82.54
N ALA A 18 -6.91 18.34 -82.78
CA ALA A 18 -6.07 17.50 -81.93
C ALA A 18 -5.88 18.10 -80.52
N GLY A 19 -5.76 19.43 -80.41
CA GLY A 19 -5.67 20.13 -79.13
C GLY A 19 -6.91 19.95 -78.25
N VAL A 20 -8.12 19.98 -78.84
CA VAL A 20 -9.37 19.71 -78.12
C VAL A 20 -9.46 18.25 -77.65
N LEU A 21 -9.00 17.30 -78.48
CA LEU A 21 -8.95 15.90 -78.09
C LEU A 21 -7.97 15.64 -76.95
N VAL A 22 -6.75 16.19 -77.02
CA VAL A 22 -5.72 16.02 -75.98
C VAL A 22 -6.14 16.69 -74.67
N THR A 23 -6.71 17.89 -74.73
CA THR A 23 -7.23 18.59 -73.53
C THR A 23 -8.45 17.88 -72.94
N GLY A 24 -9.37 17.38 -73.78
CA GLY A 24 -10.52 16.59 -73.36
C GLY A 24 -10.14 15.25 -72.72
N LEU A 25 -9.20 14.51 -73.31
CA LEU A 25 -8.66 13.27 -72.74
C LEU A 25 -7.89 13.52 -71.45
N SER A 26 -7.11 14.61 -71.38
CA SER A 26 -6.37 14.99 -70.16
C SER A 26 -7.31 15.37 -69.03
N ALA A 27 -8.38 16.11 -69.32
CA ALA A 27 -9.42 16.45 -68.34
C ALA A 27 -10.20 15.21 -67.87
N PHE A 28 -10.51 14.28 -68.79
CA PHE A 28 -11.17 13.02 -68.46
C PHE A 28 -10.29 12.12 -67.58
N LEU A 29 -9.03 11.91 -67.95
CA LEU A 29 -8.06 11.15 -67.18
C LEU A 29 -7.82 11.80 -65.82
N GLY A 30 -7.62 13.12 -65.75
CA GLY A 30 -7.50 13.86 -64.50
C GLY A 30 -8.70 13.66 -63.58
N ARG A 31 -9.92 13.70 -64.12
CA ARG A 31 -11.16 13.47 -63.36
C ARG A 31 -11.27 12.03 -62.85
N VAL A 32 -10.92 11.02 -63.67
CA VAL A 32 -10.96 9.61 -63.27
C VAL A 32 -9.91 9.30 -62.19
N TRP A 33 -8.68 9.77 -62.38
CA TRP A 33 -7.59 9.57 -61.42
C TRP A 33 -7.84 10.30 -60.11
N SER A 34 -8.28 11.57 -60.16
CA SER A 34 -8.64 12.34 -58.96
C SER A 34 -9.76 11.66 -58.18
N LYS A 35 -10.82 11.20 -58.85
CA LYS A 35 -11.92 10.48 -58.19
C LYS A 35 -11.47 9.18 -57.54
N ARG A 36 -10.55 8.44 -58.18
CA ARG A 36 -10.00 7.19 -57.64
C ARG A 36 -9.11 7.43 -56.42
N ILE A 37 -8.28 8.48 -56.46
CA ILE A 37 -7.42 8.89 -55.33
C ILE A 37 -8.30 9.33 -54.15
N LEU A 38 -9.29 10.19 -54.40
CA LEU A 38 -10.24 10.64 -53.37
C LEU A 38 -11.02 9.49 -52.73
N MET A 39 -11.48 8.52 -53.52
CA MET A 39 -12.18 7.34 -52.97
C MET A 39 -11.25 6.49 -52.10
N ARG A 40 -9.98 6.35 -52.49
CA ARG A 40 -8.99 5.61 -51.71
C ARG A 40 -8.66 6.32 -50.41
N GLU A 41 -8.37 7.62 -50.46
CA GLU A 41 -8.10 8.43 -49.26
C GLU A 41 -9.30 8.46 -48.33
N LYS A 42 -10.51 8.61 -48.87
CA LYS A 42 -11.74 8.55 -48.07
C LYS A 42 -11.89 7.21 -47.36
N GLY A 43 -11.61 6.09 -48.03
CA GLY A 43 -11.67 4.77 -47.41
C GLY A 43 -10.61 4.56 -46.32
N VAL A 44 -9.40 5.09 -46.51
CA VAL A 44 -8.34 5.07 -45.48
C VAL A 44 -8.77 5.89 -44.26
N ILE A 45 -9.24 7.13 -44.48
CA ILE A 45 -9.71 8.01 -43.41
C ILE A 45 -10.88 7.38 -42.66
N GLU A 46 -11.86 6.79 -43.36
CA GLU A 46 -12.98 6.09 -42.71
C GLU A 46 -12.51 4.90 -41.88
N GLY A 47 -11.51 4.14 -42.36
CA GLY A 47 -10.88 3.04 -41.62
C GLY A 47 -10.17 3.52 -40.35
N GLU A 48 -9.33 4.53 -40.45
CA GLU A 48 -8.62 5.14 -39.31
C GLU A 48 -9.61 5.72 -38.28
N LEU A 49 -10.69 6.34 -38.74
CA LEU A 49 -11.71 6.93 -37.87
C LEU A 49 -12.48 5.82 -37.13
N GLN A 50 -12.76 4.70 -37.78
CA GLN A 50 -13.39 3.54 -37.15
C GLN A 50 -12.47 2.84 -36.16
N GLU A 51 -11.18 2.71 -36.47
CA GLU A 51 -10.18 2.19 -35.55
C GLU A 51 -10.02 3.09 -34.32
N MET A 52 -9.91 4.41 -34.53
CA MET A 52 -9.80 5.40 -33.46
C MET A 52 -11.04 5.35 -32.55
N ARG A 53 -12.25 5.26 -33.12
CA ARG A 53 -13.49 5.08 -32.37
C ARG A 53 -13.49 3.79 -31.55
N SER A 54 -13.07 2.67 -32.13
CA SER A 54 -12.99 1.38 -31.43
C SER A 54 -12.00 1.44 -30.26
N ASN A 55 -10.84 2.06 -30.46
CA ASN A 55 -9.83 2.22 -29.42
C ASN A 55 -10.31 3.14 -28.29
N HIS A 56 -10.99 4.24 -28.62
CA HIS A 56 -11.63 5.10 -27.63
C HIS A 56 -12.73 4.39 -26.84
N GLU A 57 -13.57 3.59 -27.51
CA GLU A 57 -14.63 2.84 -26.84
C GLU A 57 -14.05 1.80 -25.87
N LYS A 58 -12.97 1.13 -26.26
CA LYS A 58 -12.23 0.21 -25.37
C LYS A 58 -11.64 0.95 -24.17
N SER A 59 -11.01 2.11 -24.39
CA SER A 59 -10.43 2.89 -23.28
C SER A 59 -11.51 3.38 -22.31
N LEU A 60 -12.66 3.84 -22.83
CA LEU A 60 -13.80 4.23 -22.02
C LEU A 60 -14.33 3.08 -21.18
N LYS A 61 -14.49 1.88 -21.76
CA LYS A 61 -14.91 0.68 -21.02
C LYS A 61 -13.92 0.30 -19.93
N LEU A 62 -12.61 0.41 -20.18
CA LEU A 62 -11.57 0.16 -19.17
C LEU A 62 -11.61 1.19 -18.04
N ILE A 63 -11.78 2.47 -18.37
CA ILE A 63 -11.91 3.55 -17.38
C ILE A 63 -13.17 3.33 -16.54
N GLU A 64 -14.31 3.01 -17.16
CA GLU A 64 -15.57 2.75 -16.46
C GLU A 64 -15.43 1.55 -15.51
N ALA A 65 -14.81 0.46 -15.96
CA ALA A 65 -14.53 -0.71 -15.12
C ALA A 65 -13.63 -0.34 -13.91
N ASN A 66 -12.58 0.44 -14.13
CA ASN A 66 -11.70 0.91 -13.07
C ASN A 66 -12.44 1.83 -12.08
N VAL A 67 -13.29 2.74 -12.56
CA VAL A 67 -14.10 3.62 -11.72
C VAL A 67 -15.08 2.80 -10.89
N ARG A 68 -15.78 1.82 -11.49
CA ARG A 68 -16.67 0.92 -10.74
C ARG A 68 -15.94 0.14 -9.67
N LEU A 69 -14.74 -0.38 -9.94
CA LEU A 69 -13.92 -1.06 -8.94
C LEU A 69 -13.53 -0.12 -7.79
N GLN A 70 -13.18 1.13 -8.08
CA GLN A 70 -12.88 2.11 -7.04
C GLN A 70 -14.12 2.50 -6.23
N ILE A 71 -15.28 2.63 -6.86
CA ILE A 71 -16.56 2.86 -6.18
C ILE A 71 -16.88 1.67 -5.28
N LEU A 72 -16.80 0.43 -5.78
CA LEU A 72 -17.05 -0.77 -4.96
C LEU A 72 -16.10 -0.88 -3.77
N LYS A 73 -14.81 -0.58 -3.96
CA LYS A 73 -13.84 -0.52 -2.85
C LYS A 73 -14.26 0.53 -1.82
N LYS A 74 -14.68 1.72 -2.26
CA LYS A 74 -15.16 2.80 -1.37
C LYS A 74 -16.49 2.46 -0.69
N ASP A 75 -17.42 1.82 -1.40
CA ASP A 75 -18.72 1.42 -0.87
C ASP A 75 -18.58 0.31 0.18
N GLN A 76 -17.60 -0.60 0.02
CA GLN A 76 -17.27 -1.58 1.05
C GLN A 76 -16.78 -0.90 2.35
N PHE A 77 -16.11 0.26 2.25
CA PHE A 77 -15.80 1.11 3.41
C PHE A 77 -17.01 1.89 3.93
N HIS A 78 -18.02 2.17 3.11
CA HIS A 78 -19.27 2.85 3.53
C HIS A 78 -20.31 1.91 4.15
N GLN A 79 -20.21 0.60 3.94
CA GLN A 79 -21.01 -0.40 4.65
C GLN A 79 -20.61 -0.55 6.12
N ILE A 80 -19.35 -0.23 6.46
CA ILE A 80 -18.93 0.00 7.84
C ILE A 80 -19.45 1.39 8.22
N SER A 81 -20.35 1.46 9.19
CA SER A 81 -20.88 2.76 9.63
C SER A 81 -19.71 3.65 10.07
N LYS A 82 -19.83 4.96 9.86
CA LYS A 82 -18.87 5.95 10.35
C LYS A 82 -18.53 5.71 11.83
N SER A 83 -19.52 5.34 12.63
CA SER A 83 -19.36 4.99 14.05
C SER A 83 -18.49 3.75 14.30
N THR A 84 -18.56 2.72 13.45
CA THR A 84 -17.70 1.54 13.58
C THR A 84 -16.26 1.87 13.19
N PHE A 85 -16.04 2.67 12.15
CA PHE A 85 -14.69 3.13 11.79
C PHE A 85 -14.08 3.99 12.90
N GLU A 86 -14.84 4.95 13.43
CA GLU A 86 -14.42 5.78 14.57
C GLU A 86 -14.09 4.92 15.80
N SER A 87 -14.91 3.89 16.11
CA SER A 87 -14.64 2.97 17.22
C SER A 87 -13.35 2.17 17.02
N ILE A 88 -13.12 1.59 15.83
CA ILE A 88 -11.88 0.85 15.51
C ILE A 88 -10.66 1.78 15.57
N PHE A 89 -10.78 2.99 15.03
CA PHE A 89 -9.71 3.97 15.02
C PHE A 89 -9.36 4.45 16.43
N ASN A 90 -10.36 4.78 17.26
CA ASN A 90 -10.15 5.16 18.65
C ASN A 90 -9.50 4.03 19.44
N ARG A 91 -9.96 2.78 19.26
CA ARG A 91 -9.36 1.62 19.90
C ARG A 91 -7.90 1.43 19.51
N LYS A 92 -7.57 1.68 18.23
CA LYS A 92 -6.19 1.68 17.74
C LYS A 92 -5.36 2.78 18.41
N ILE A 93 -5.87 4.00 18.50
CA ILE A 93 -5.17 5.11 19.19
C ILE A 93 -4.90 4.76 20.65
N GLU A 94 -5.90 4.25 21.37
CA GLU A 94 -5.76 3.83 22.78
C GLU A 94 -4.65 2.79 22.92
N LEU A 95 -4.70 1.72 22.13
CA LEU A 95 -3.69 0.66 22.14
C LEU A 95 -2.27 1.21 21.91
N TYR A 96 -2.06 1.98 20.85
CA TYR A 96 -0.73 2.50 20.54
C TYR A 96 -0.27 3.56 21.55
N SER A 97 -1.19 4.26 22.21
CA SER A 97 -0.86 5.17 23.31
C SER A 97 -0.35 4.40 24.53
N ASP A 98 -0.96 3.26 24.85
CA ASP A 98 -0.52 2.42 25.96
C ASP A 98 0.79 1.69 25.66
N LEU A 99 0.96 1.19 24.43
CA LEU A 99 2.24 0.64 23.96
C LEU A 99 3.36 1.68 23.98
N LEU A 100 3.08 2.94 23.60
CA LEU A 100 4.05 4.03 23.67
C LEU A 100 4.49 4.31 25.12
N LYS A 101 3.54 4.34 26.06
CA LYS A 101 3.86 4.55 27.48
C LYS A 101 4.84 3.49 27.97
N ILE A 102 4.61 2.23 27.61
CA ILE A 102 5.51 1.12 27.94
C ILE A 102 6.88 1.31 27.29
N SER A 103 6.93 1.65 25.99
CA SER A 103 8.20 1.91 25.29
C SER A 103 9.03 3.01 25.97
N VAL A 104 8.40 4.14 26.28
CA VAL A 104 9.07 5.26 26.97
C VAL A 104 9.56 4.85 28.36
N GLN A 105 8.74 4.14 29.13
CA GLN A 105 9.14 3.67 30.47
C GLN A 105 10.29 2.66 30.40
N PHE A 106 10.24 1.72 29.45
CA PHE A 106 11.29 0.74 29.23
C PHE A 106 12.61 1.43 28.88
N ARG A 107 12.62 2.34 27.90
CA ARG A 107 13.85 3.05 27.48
C ARG A 107 14.42 3.89 28.62
N ARG A 108 13.56 4.57 29.37
CA ARG A 108 13.97 5.34 30.55
C ARG A 108 14.63 4.42 31.59
N PHE A 109 13.97 3.31 31.93
CA PHE A 109 14.52 2.33 32.87
C PHE A 109 15.83 1.70 32.37
N ALA A 110 15.93 1.38 31.08
CA ALA A 110 17.14 0.84 30.48
C ALA A 110 18.33 1.80 30.58
N ILE A 111 18.10 3.12 30.54
CA ILE A 111 19.14 4.13 30.75
C ILE A 111 19.45 4.30 32.23
N GLU A 112 18.42 4.40 33.08
CA GLU A 112 18.57 4.62 34.53
C GLU A 112 19.24 3.43 35.23
N SER A 113 18.92 2.20 34.83
CA SER A 113 19.48 0.96 35.39
C SER A 113 21.00 0.85 35.23
N ILE A 114 21.58 1.42 34.15
CA ILE A 114 23.03 1.48 33.94
C ILE A 114 23.74 2.24 35.07
N TYR A 115 23.06 3.22 35.67
CA TYR A 115 23.62 4.10 36.70
C TYR A 115 23.11 3.78 38.11
N SER A 116 22.22 2.79 38.25
CA SER A 116 21.60 2.44 39.52
C SER A 116 22.37 1.32 40.23
N GLU A 117 22.35 1.31 41.57
CA GLU A 117 22.86 0.23 42.41
C GLU A 117 21.86 -0.96 42.51
N ILE A 118 21.00 -1.16 41.52
CA ILE A 118 20.05 -2.28 41.50
C ILE A 118 20.84 -3.57 41.22
N ASP A 119 20.74 -4.53 42.15
CA ASP A 119 21.48 -5.80 42.11
C ASP A 119 21.02 -6.71 40.96
N ASP A 120 19.73 -6.68 40.60
CA ASP A 120 19.16 -7.40 39.46
C ASP A 120 17.93 -6.66 38.87
N PRO A 121 18.03 -6.07 37.65
CA PRO A 121 16.91 -5.36 37.01
C PRO A 121 15.97 -6.28 36.20
N THR A 122 16.14 -7.61 36.29
CA THR A 122 15.41 -8.60 35.50
C THR A 122 13.89 -8.45 35.61
N ASP A 123 13.37 -8.16 36.80
CA ASP A 123 11.93 -8.14 37.07
C ASP A 123 11.22 -7.01 36.34
N GLU A 124 11.83 -5.84 36.32
CA GLU A 124 11.33 -4.67 35.63
C GLU A 124 11.34 -4.90 34.12
N PHE A 125 12.44 -5.42 33.58
CA PHE A 125 12.53 -5.77 32.17
C PHE A 125 11.49 -6.82 31.78
N TRP A 126 11.37 -7.89 32.55
CA TRP A 126 10.35 -8.92 32.36
C TRP A 126 8.93 -8.32 32.41
N ASN A 127 8.65 -7.45 33.38
CA ASN A 127 7.35 -6.82 33.51
C ASN A 127 6.98 -5.97 32.28
N PHE A 128 7.94 -5.28 31.66
CA PHE A 128 7.68 -4.57 30.41
C PHE A 128 7.37 -5.52 29.26
N GLN A 129 8.11 -6.62 29.14
CA GLN A 129 7.86 -7.63 28.11
C GLN A 129 6.49 -8.29 28.28
N ARG A 130 6.14 -8.67 29.51
CA ARG A 130 4.84 -9.26 29.85
C ARG A 130 3.67 -8.32 29.54
N LYS A 131 3.73 -7.05 29.97
CA LYS A 131 2.67 -6.07 29.69
C LYS A 131 2.50 -5.82 28.19
N THR A 132 3.61 -5.75 27.46
CA THR A 132 3.57 -5.58 25.99
C THR A 132 2.92 -6.78 25.31
N ARG A 133 3.28 -8.00 25.73
CA ARG A 133 2.66 -9.24 25.26
C ARG A 133 1.15 -9.22 25.50
N GLU A 134 0.72 -8.97 26.74
CA GLU A 134 -0.70 -8.93 27.12
C GLU A 134 -1.48 -7.91 26.26
N LEU A 135 -0.92 -6.72 26.01
CA LEU A 135 -1.58 -5.71 25.18
C LEU A 135 -1.70 -6.13 23.71
N ILE A 136 -0.64 -6.70 23.13
CA ILE A 136 -0.65 -7.17 21.73
C ILE A 136 -1.62 -8.33 21.57
N GLU A 137 -1.62 -9.30 22.48
CA GLU A 137 -2.49 -10.48 22.41
C GLU A 137 -3.96 -10.15 22.58
N ASN A 138 -4.29 -9.25 23.51
CA ASN A 138 -5.67 -8.82 23.73
C ASN A 138 -6.21 -7.91 22.60
N ASN A 139 -5.33 -7.38 21.74
CA ASN A 139 -5.72 -6.42 20.71
C ASN A 139 -5.17 -6.76 19.31
N ARG A 140 -4.97 -8.05 19.01
CA ARG A 140 -4.38 -8.52 17.74
C ARG A 140 -4.98 -7.89 16.47
N LEU A 141 -6.30 -7.63 16.47
CA LEU A 141 -7.01 -7.03 15.33
C LEU A 141 -6.63 -5.56 15.06
N TYR A 142 -6.04 -4.86 16.03
CA TYR A 142 -5.74 -3.43 15.95
C TYR A 142 -4.24 -3.14 15.79
N VAL A 143 -3.40 -4.18 15.91
CA VAL A 143 -1.95 -4.14 15.74
C VAL A 143 -1.62 -4.10 14.24
N SER A 144 -0.51 -3.44 13.87
CA SER A 144 -0.06 -3.44 12.47
C SER A 144 0.52 -4.81 12.11
N GLU A 145 0.51 -5.15 10.82
CA GLU A 145 1.13 -6.39 10.34
C GLU A 145 2.62 -6.42 10.68
N ASP A 146 3.35 -5.32 10.39
CA ASP A 146 4.77 -5.16 10.72
C ASP A 146 5.04 -5.40 12.23
N LEU A 147 4.21 -4.85 13.12
CA LEU A 147 4.37 -5.02 14.57
C LEU A 147 4.07 -6.45 15.00
N PHE A 148 3.06 -7.07 14.41
CA PHE A 148 2.72 -8.46 14.69
C PHE A 148 3.81 -9.43 14.24
N GLU A 149 4.45 -9.20 13.09
CA GLU A 149 5.60 -9.99 12.65
C GLU A 149 6.77 -9.93 13.64
N LYS A 150 7.11 -8.72 14.12
CA LYS A 150 8.15 -8.56 15.15
C LYS A 150 7.79 -9.26 16.46
N TYR A 151 6.51 -9.17 16.84
CA TYR A 151 5.99 -9.89 18.00
C TYR A 151 6.14 -11.40 17.86
N VAL A 152 5.81 -11.98 16.70
CA VAL A 152 5.92 -13.42 16.45
C VAL A 152 7.38 -13.86 16.56
N ILE A 153 8.32 -13.14 15.94
CA ILE A 153 9.76 -13.47 16.01
C ILE A 153 10.27 -13.48 17.46
N TRP A 154 9.88 -12.49 18.26
CA TRP A 154 10.21 -12.45 19.69
C TRP A 154 9.56 -13.64 20.44
N TYR A 155 8.27 -13.89 20.20
CA TYR A 155 7.51 -14.92 20.90
C TYR A 155 8.03 -16.33 20.61
N GLU A 156 8.46 -16.61 19.38
CA GLU A 156 9.09 -17.88 18.98
C GLU A 156 10.35 -18.17 19.80
N LYS A 157 11.12 -17.14 20.17
CA LYS A 157 12.27 -17.27 21.07
C LYS A 157 11.86 -17.35 22.54
N ALA A 158 10.88 -16.56 22.94
CA ALA A 158 10.44 -16.45 24.33
C ALA A 158 9.70 -17.72 24.82
N VAL A 159 9.01 -18.44 23.94
CA VAL A 159 8.14 -19.57 24.31
C VAL A 159 8.87 -20.71 25.04
N ALA A 160 10.14 -20.96 24.70
CA ALA A 160 10.93 -21.99 25.37
C ALA A 160 11.16 -21.66 26.86
N TYR A 161 11.44 -20.38 27.15
CA TYR A 161 11.65 -19.91 28.52
C TYR A 161 10.35 -19.82 29.30
N PHE A 162 9.23 -19.45 28.67
CA PHE A 162 7.92 -19.51 29.32
C PHE A 162 7.60 -20.92 29.78
N LYS A 163 7.80 -21.92 28.92
CA LYS A 163 7.60 -23.32 29.30
C LYS A 163 8.53 -23.75 30.43
N ALA A 164 9.81 -23.34 30.39
CA ALA A 164 10.76 -23.66 31.44
C ALA A 164 10.36 -23.02 32.79
N ALA A 165 9.95 -21.75 32.80
CA ALA A 165 9.44 -21.07 33.98
C ALA A 165 8.15 -21.71 34.51
N ASP A 166 7.22 -22.10 33.64
CA ASP A 166 5.99 -22.78 34.05
C ASP A 166 6.28 -24.13 34.71
N ILE A 167 7.22 -24.92 34.15
CA ILE A 167 7.65 -26.19 34.73
C ILE A 167 8.34 -25.97 36.08
N ALA A 168 9.29 -25.05 36.16
CA ALA A 168 10.02 -24.74 37.39
C ALA A 168 9.08 -24.26 38.50
N GLY A 169 8.12 -23.38 38.16
CA GLY A 169 7.09 -22.92 39.09
C GLY A 169 6.19 -24.06 39.56
N TYR A 170 5.80 -24.98 38.67
CA TYR A 170 4.98 -26.13 39.05
C TYR A 170 5.73 -27.11 39.98
N GLU A 171 7.02 -27.35 39.73
CA GLU A 171 7.85 -28.23 40.58
C GLU A 171 8.10 -27.65 41.98
N ALA A 172 8.20 -26.32 42.07
CA ALA A 172 8.31 -25.60 43.34
C ALA A 172 6.97 -25.51 44.09
N HIS A 173 5.85 -25.60 43.38
CA HIS A 173 4.51 -25.51 43.96
C HIS A 173 4.21 -26.72 44.86
N GLY A 174 3.90 -26.46 46.13
CA GLY A 174 3.52 -27.49 47.11
C GLY A 174 4.68 -28.00 47.98
N GLN A 175 5.84 -27.33 47.94
CA GLN A 175 6.97 -27.64 48.82
C GLN A 175 6.96 -26.85 50.15
N SER A 176 5.92 -26.06 50.43
CA SER A 176 5.86 -25.13 51.57
C SER A 176 4.68 -25.38 52.52
N TYR A 177 4.79 -24.87 53.75
CA TYR A 177 3.78 -25.01 54.79
C TYR A 177 2.76 -23.86 54.79
N THR A 178 3.09 -22.74 54.13
CA THR A 178 2.21 -21.57 53.99
C THR A 178 2.08 -21.13 52.54
N GLU A 179 1.01 -20.40 52.24
CA GLU A 179 0.74 -19.85 50.90
C GLU A 179 1.79 -18.81 50.49
N GLU A 180 2.24 -17.97 51.44
CA GLU A 180 3.27 -16.95 51.19
C GLU A 180 4.63 -17.56 50.85
N GLU A 181 5.04 -18.58 51.60
CA GLU A 181 6.25 -19.35 51.32
C GLU A 181 6.16 -20.11 49.99
N ASN A 182 4.96 -20.58 49.61
CA ASN A 182 4.74 -21.21 48.32
C ASN A 182 4.99 -20.22 47.17
N LEU A 183 4.45 -19.00 47.29
CA LEU A 183 4.62 -17.95 46.28
C LEU A 183 6.09 -17.56 46.12
N MET A 184 6.83 -17.45 47.23
CA MET A 184 8.26 -17.15 47.19
C MET A 184 9.06 -18.28 46.53
N ASN A 185 8.78 -19.54 46.88
CA ASN A 185 9.48 -20.69 46.29
C ASN A 185 9.21 -20.80 44.78
N VAL A 186 7.96 -20.57 44.35
CA VAL A 186 7.60 -20.51 42.93
C VAL A 186 8.36 -19.39 42.23
N TRP A 187 8.41 -18.21 42.85
CA TRP A 187 9.13 -17.07 42.32
C TRP A 187 10.63 -17.36 42.13
N ASP A 188 11.30 -17.84 43.18
CA ASP A 188 12.73 -18.16 43.17
C ASP A 188 13.07 -19.22 42.13
N ALA A 189 12.17 -20.17 41.87
CA ALA A 189 12.34 -21.19 40.84
C ALA A 189 12.15 -20.62 39.42
N GLN A 190 11.25 -19.65 39.23
CA GLN A 190 10.96 -19.04 37.93
C GLN A 190 11.96 -17.95 37.53
N HIS A 191 12.47 -17.21 38.52
CA HIS A 191 13.34 -16.04 38.32
C HIS A 191 14.53 -16.29 37.38
N PRO A 192 15.29 -17.40 37.51
CA PRO A 192 16.42 -17.68 36.62
C PRO A 192 16.01 -17.86 35.15
N GLU A 193 14.81 -18.40 34.90
CA GLU A 193 14.28 -18.57 33.55
C GLU A 193 13.83 -17.23 32.95
N TYR A 194 13.25 -16.34 33.76
CA TYR A 194 12.96 -14.96 33.34
C TYR A 194 14.23 -14.17 33.05
N ALA A 195 15.29 -14.32 33.86
CA ALA A 195 16.58 -13.69 33.60
C ALA A 195 17.18 -14.14 32.26
N LYS A 196 17.11 -15.44 31.95
CA LYS A 196 17.53 -15.99 30.64
C LYS A 196 16.67 -15.45 29.50
N LEU A 197 15.35 -15.39 29.69
CA LEU A 197 14.43 -14.83 28.70
C LEU A 197 14.80 -13.38 28.38
N VAL A 198 14.93 -12.52 29.41
CA VAL A 198 15.26 -11.11 29.22
C VAL A 198 16.58 -11.00 28.48
N LYS A 199 17.63 -11.67 28.96
CA LYS A 199 18.96 -11.63 28.36
C LYS A 199 18.98 -12.07 26.89
N ASN A 200 18.23 -13.12 26.53
CA ASN A 200 18.34 -13.75 25.21
C ASN A 200 17.31 -13.25 24.19
N THR A 201 16.32 -12.45 24.61
CA THR A 201 15.24 -11.95 23.73
C THR A 201 15.13 -10.43 23.70
N ASN A 202 16.01 -9.72 24.44
CA ASN A 202 15.93 -8.27 24.59
C ASN A 202 16.05 -7.55 23.24
N ASP A 203 16.91 -8.01 22.34
CA ASP A 203 17.13 -7.37 21.04
C ASP A 203 15.86 -7.44 20.17
N GLU A 204 15.19 -8.60 20.13
CA GLU A 204 13.91 -8.74 19.44
C GLU A 204 12.82 -7.91 20.12
N PHE A 205 12.85 -7.83 21.45
CA PHE A 205 11.90 -7.00 22.19
C PHE A 205 12.09 -5.50 21.88
N VAL A 206 13.33 -5.01 21.82
CA VAL A 206 13.63 -3.64 21.39
C VAL A 206 13.15 -3.39 19.96
N ALA A 207 13.25 -4.37 19.07
CA ALA A 207 12.71 -4.25 17.71
C ALA A 207 11.18 -4.08 17.67
N ILE A 208 10.44 -4.67 18.63
CA ILE A 208 9.00 -4.42 18.81
C ILE A 208 8.77 -2.96 19.22
N LEU A 209 9.54 -2.44 20.18
CA LEU A 209 9.42 -1.06 20.65
C LEU A 209 9.73 -0.04 19.55
N ASP A 210 10.77 -0.30 18.75
CA ASP A 210 11.11 0.53 17.59
C ASP A 210 9.98 0.55 16.54
N GLN A 211 9.30 -0.60 16.34
CA GLN A 211 8.18 -0.68 15.40
C GLN A 211 6.94 0.06 15.92
N ILE A 212 6.69 0.02 17.24
CA ILE A 212 5.62 0.82 17.88
C ILE A 212 5.80 2.32 17.57
N GLU A 213 7.02 2.84 17.71
CA GLU A 213 7.31 4.25 17.42
C GLU A 213 7.07 4.59 15.94
N LYS A 214 7.53 3.73 15.01
CA LYS A 214 7.28 3.90 13.57
C LYS A 214 5.79 3.94 13.25
N ASP A 215 5.00 3.07 13.86
CA ASP A 215 3.56 3.02 13.63
C ASP A 215 2.83 4.23 14.21
N ILE A 216 3.28 4.75 15.35
CA ILE A 216 2.76 6.00 15.91
C ILE A 216 3.07 7.18 14.99
N ASP A 217 4.27 7.24 14.41
CA ASP A 217 4.61 8.28 13.45
C ASP A 217 3.77 8.19 12.17
N ARG A 218 3.45 6.98 11.70
CA ARG A 218 2.50 6.76 10.61
C ARG A 218 1.09 7.23 11.00
N LEU A 219 0.64 6.94 12.21
CA LEU A 219 -0.66 7.40 12.73
C LEU A 219 -0.72 8.93 12.81
N ARG A 220 0.31 9.60 13.34
CA ARG A 220 0.40 11.07 13.39
C ARG A 220 0.30 11.70 12.00
N LYS A 221 1.08 11.20 11.05
CA LYS A 221 1.04 11.68 9.64
C LYS A 221 -0.35 11.50 9.02
N SER A 222 -1.05 10.39 9.33
CA SER A 222 -2.39 10.15 8.82
C SER A 222 -3.44 11.13 9.37
N ILE A 223 -3.22 11.66 10.58
CA ILE A 223 -4.08 12.66 11.23
C ILE A 223 -3.79 14.08 10.70
N GLU A 224 -2.52 14.39 10.41
CA GLU A 224 -2.10 15.73 9.97
C GLU A 224 -2.50 16.04 8.50
N ILE A 225 -2.52 15.05 7.61
CA ILE A 225 -2.84 15.24 6.18
C ILE A 225 -4.25 15.84 5.93
N PRO A 226 -5.32 15.37 6.61
CA PRO A 226 -6.64 16.00 6.53
C PRO A 226 -6.68 17.43 7.09
N LEU A 227 -5.97 17.71 8.18
CA LEU A 227 -5.96 19.03 8.83
C LEU A 227 -5.37 20.12 7.93
N ASN A 228 -4.27 19.82 7.24
CA ASN A 228 -3.61 20.78 6.35
C ASN A 228 -4.35 20.99 5.00
N LYS A 229 -5.22 20.06 4.59
CA LYS A 229 -6.06 20.24 3.39
C LYS A 229 -7.39 20.94 3.68
N ALA A 230 -7.84 20.95 4.94
CA ALA A 230 -9.07 21.61 5.37
C ALA A 230 -8.91 23.11 5.66
N LEU A 231 -7.67 23.62 5.69
CA LEU A 231 -7.37 25.04 5.89
C LEU A 231 -6.58 25.59 4.69
N PRO A 232 -7.27 26.01 3.61
CA PRO A 232 -6.72 27.05 2.76
C PRO A 232 -6.84 28.37 3.54
N LEU A 233 -5.72 28.84 4.09
CA LEU A 233 -5.52 30.27 4.33
C LEU A 233 -5.26 30.96 2.99
#